data_AF-A0A8B8NDK2-F1
#
_entry.id   AF-A0A8B8NDK2-F1
#
_cell.length_a   1.000
_cell.length_b   1.000
_cell.length_c   1.000
_cell.angle_alpha   90.00
_cell.angle_beta   90.00
_cell.angle_gamma   90.00
#
_symmetry.space_group_name_H-M   'P 1'
#
loop_
_entity.id
_entity.type
_entity.pdbx_description
1 polymer ?
#
loop_
_entity_poly.entity_id
_entity_poly.type
_entity_poly.pdbx_seq_one_letter_code
_entity_poly.pdbx_strand_id
1 'polypeptide(L)'
;MHKDQLLLLLLLLLLILQPRFGIPLEINRCTTSCGEVANINYPFRVKGDPKDCSDRNFELACINNRTVLDWKLGQYYVHSINYNNRTITVTDVGLRKGNCSSLPLRSLSLADFKYILHGDGYYHTEYTLVAVIVGCMKAVNSPLYIDTSSCLDGLPFSNFSSTGRRLYAMVNPIVSSVETACTVEFVVVIDWWADGNDLRSYAQIHELMVDGFKLYWVLGVPRTLK
;
A
#
# COMPACT_ATOMS: atom_id res chain seq x y z
N MET A 1 -55.82 4.59 -52.40
CA MET A 1 -54.54 5.06 -51.85
C MET A 1 -53.57 5.32 -53.00
N HIS A 2 -53.14 6.57 -53.17
CA HIS A 2 -52.21 6.97 -54.23
C HIS A 2 -50.83 6.35 -54.00
N LYS A 3 -50.14 5.97 -55.08
CA LYS A 3 -48.78 5.40 -55.07
C LYS A 3 -47.80 6.24 -54.23
N ASP A 4 -48.00 7.55 -54.22
CA ASP A 4 -47.20 8.52 -53.47
C ASP A 4 -47.40 8.43 -51.96
N GLN A 5 -48.60 8.07 -51.50
CA GLN A 5 -48.86 7.86 -50.07
C GLN A 5 -48.23 6.58 -49.55
N LEU A 6 -48.16 5.53 -50.38
CA LEU A 6 -47.48 4.29 -50.01
C LEU A 6 -45.96 4.53 -49.88
N LEU A 7 -45.39 5.35 -50.77
CA LEU A 7 -43.98 5.72 -50.74
C LEU A 7 -43.64 6.54 -49.48
N LEU A 8 -44.51 7.48 -49.10
CA LEU A 8 -44.35 8.28 -47.89
C LEU A 8 -44.37 7.41 -46.63
N LEU A 9 -45.29 6.45 -46.56
CA LEU A 9 -45.40 5.50 -45.44
C LEU A 9 -44.17 4.60 -45.32
N LEU A 10 -43.62 4.13 -46.44
CA LEU A 10 -42.39 3.33 -46.48
C LEU A 10 -41.18 4.13 -45.99
N LEU A 11 -41.05 5.41 -46.40
CA LEU A 11 -39.98 6.29 -45.95
C LEU A 11 -40.07 6.59 -44.44
N LEU A 12 -41.28 6.82 -43.93
CA LEU A 12 -41.53 6.98 -42.49
C LEU A 12 -41.18 5.72 -41.70
N LEU A 13 -41.53 4.53 -42.21
CA LEU A 13 -41.16 3.27 -41.56
C LEU A 13 -39.64 3.07 -41.47
N LEU A 14 -38.92 3.42 -42.55
CA LEU A 14 -37.46 3.33 -42.62
C LEU A 14 -36.74 4.30 -41.67
N LEU A 15 -37.37 5.44 -41.36
CA LEU A 15 -36.88 6.41 -40.35
C LEU A 15 -37.08 5.89 -38.92
N ILE A 16 -38.16 5.14 -38.66
CA ILE A 16 -38.47 4.57 -37.33
C ILE A 16 -37.67 3.27 -37.09
N LEU A 17 -37.33 2.54 -38.16
CA LEU A 17 -36.52 1.32 -38.15
C LEU A 17 -35.00 1.57 -38.19
N GLN A 18 -34.54 2.82 -38.19
CA GLN A 18 -33.12 3.10 -37.97
C GLN A 18 -32.74 2.51 -36.60
N PRO A 19 -31.80 1.54 -36.53
CA PRO A 19 -31.27 1.13 -35.25
C PRO A 19 -30.66 2.37 -34.63
N ARG A 20 -31.20 2.81 -33.49
CA ARG A 20 -30.54 3.82 -32.68
C ARG A 20 -29.20 3.21 -32.30
N PHE A 21 -28.14 3.61 -33.01
CA PHE A 21 -26.77 3.39 -32.57
C PHE A 21 -26.59 4.25 -31.32
N GLY A 22 -27.08 3.74 -30.19
CA GLY A 22 -26.53 4.11 -28.90
C GLY A 22 -25.07 3.68 -28.96
N ILE A 23 -24.16 4.65 -28.92
CA ILE A 23 -22.75 4.37 -28.67
C ILE A 23 -22.74 3.58 -27.35
N PRO A 24 -22.23 2.33 -27.32
CA PRO A 24 -22.01 1.66 -26.06
C PRO A 24 -21.08 2.57 -25.25
N LEU A 25 -21.58 3.13 -24.16
CA LEU A 25 -20.72 3.81 -23.21
C LEU A 25 -19.76 2.73 -22.70
N GLU A 26 -18.51 2.74 -23.17
CA GLU A 26 -17.47 1.84 -22.69
C GLU A 26 -17.18 2.16 -21.21
N ILE A 27 -17.99 1.62 -20.31
CA ILE A 27 -17.77 1.66 -18.86
C ILE A 27 -16.43 0.97 -18.51
N ASN A 28 -15.85 0.17 -19.44
CA ASN A 28 -14.63 -0.59 -19.25
C ASN A 28 -13.32 0.12 -19.65
N ARG A 29 -13.33 1.33 -20.22
CA ARG A 29 -12.08 1.96 -20.68
C ARG A 29 -11.13 2.37 -19.55
N CYS A 30 -11.68 2.53 -18.34
CA CYS A 30 -10.97 3.03 -17.16
C CYS A 30 -10.90 2.03 -16.01
N THR A 31 -11.17 0.75 -16.30
CA THR A 31 -11.01 -0.33 -15.33
C THR A 31 -9.91 -1.26 -15.80
N THR A 32 -8.83 -1.32 -15.03
CA THR A 32 -7.64 -2.15 -15.31
C THR A 32 -7.43 -3.13 -14.16
N SER A 33 -6.54 -4.10 -14.32
CA SER A 33 -6.10 -5.01 -13.25
C SER A 33 -4.59 -5.24 -13.39
N CYS A 34 -3.91 -5.48 -12.28
CA CYS A 34 -2.49 -5.83 -12.27
C CYS A 34 -2.17 -6.80 -11.14
N GLY A 35 -1.71 -8.00 -11.49
CA GLY A 35 -1.49 -9.06 -10.52
C GLY A 35 -2.78 -9.47 -9.82
N GLU A 36 -2.71 -9.55 -8.50
CA GLU A 36 -3.83 -9.93 -7.64
C GLU A 36 -4.84 -8.77 -7.43
N VAL A 37 -4.45 -7.53 -7.77
CA VAL A 37 -5.33 -6.37 -7.64
C VAL A 37 -6.17 -6.22 -8.90
N ALA A 38 -7.41 -6.70 -8.80
CA ALA A 38 -8.41 -6.58 -9.86
C ALA A 38 -9.24 -5.30 -9.73
N ASN A 39 -9.91 -4.91 -10.82
CA ASN A 39 -10.89 -3.82 -10.88
C ASN A 39 -10.34 -2.46 -10.39
N ILE A 40 -9.09 -2.15 -10.73
CA ILE A 40 -8.47 -0.83 -10.48
C ILE A 40 -9.22 0.19 -11.35
N ASN A 41 -9.96 1.06 -10.67
CA ASN A 41 -10.76 2.14 -11.23
C ASN A 41 -10.58 3.45 -10.44
N TYR A 42 -11.25 4.51 -10.91
CA TYR A 42 -11.21 5.85 -10.30
C TYR A 42 -11.36 5.82 -8.77
N PRO A 43 -10.48 6.51 -8.01
CA PRO A 43 -9.51 7.50 -8.48
C PRO A 43 -8.19 6.93 -9.01
N PHE A 44 -7.94 5.64 -8.79
CA PHE A 44 -6.70 5.01 -9.18
C PHE A 44 -6.62 4.74 -10.67
N ARG A 45 -5.40 4.71 -11.19
CA ARG A 45 -5.09 4.14 -12.51
C ARG A 45 -3.75 3.44 -12.48
N VAL A 46 -3.56 2.51 -13.40
CA VAL A 46 -2.25 1.94 -13.66
C VAL A 46 -1.52 2.84 -14.66
N LYS A 47 -0.21 3.04 -14.46
CA LYS A 47 0.65 3.78 -15.38
C LYS A 47 0.54 3.20 -16.79
N GLY A 48 0.04 4.01 -17.72
CA GLY A 48 -0.27 3.61 -19.10
C GLY A 48 -1.76 3.68 -19.43
N ASP A 49 -2.64 3.67 -18.43
CA ASP A 49 -4.08 3.89 -18.64
C ASP A 49 -4.35 5.28 -19.23
N PRO A 50 -5.48 5.46 -19.96
CA PRO A 50 -5.86 6.77 -20.52
C PRO A 50 -5.89 7.86 -19.44
N LYS A 51 -5.41 9.05 -19.78
CA LYS A 51 -5.27 10.16 -18.82
C LYS A 51 -6.60 10.60 -18.20
N ASP A 52 -7.71 10.38 -18.91
CA ASP A 52 -9.04 10.82 -18.49
C ASP A 52 -9.68 9.89 -17.44
N CYS A 53 -9.00 8.79 -17.09
CA CYS A 53 -9.53 7.75 -16.21
C CYS A 53 -9.29 8.01 -14.71
N SER A 54 -8.49 9.02 -14.33
CA SER A 54 -8.05 9.16 -12.93
C SER A 54 -7.43 10.52 -12.62
N ASP A 55 -7.38 10.84 -11.32
CA ASP A 55 -6.57 11.93 -10.79
C ASP A 55 -5.08 11.49 -10.76
N ARG A 56 -4.18 12.35 -11.27
CA ARG A 56 -2.74 12.09 -11.37
C ARG A 56 -2.08 11.74 -10.04
N ASN A 57 -2.69 12.11 -8.92
CA ASN A 57 -2.18 11.82 -7.58
C ASN A 57 -2.42 10.36 -7.13
N PHE A 58 -3.14 9.56 -7.92
CA PHE A 58 -3.51 8.16 -7.64
C PHE A 58 -2.97 7.19 -8.70
N GLU A 59 -1.82 7.51 -9.32
CA GLU A 59 -1.17 6.60 -10.27
C GLU A 59 -0.47 5.45 -9.53
N LEU A 60 -0.74 4.22 -9.98
CA LEU A 60 -0.10 2.98 -9.54
C LEU A 60 0.81 2.45 -10.65
N ALA A 61 1.93 1.85 -10.30
CA ALA A 61 2.76 1.10 -11.24
C ALA A 61 2.35 -0.37 -11.28
N CYS A 62 2.57 -1.03 -12.42
CA CYS A 62 2.45 -2.47 -12.57
C CYS A 62 3.79 -3.04 -12.97
N ILE A 63 4.51 -3.65 -12.03
CA ILE A 63 5.88 -4.15 -12.23
C ILE A 63 5.87 -5.65 -12.00
N ASN A 64 6.30 -6.43 -12.99
CA ASN A 64 6.34 -7.90 -12.93
C ASN A 64 5.03 -8.53 -12.44
N ASN A 65 3.90 -8.07 -13.00
CA ASN A 65 2.56 -8.50 -12.61
C ASN A 65 2.23 -8.24 -11.12
N ARG A 66 2.75 -7.16 -10.54
CA ARG A 66 2.45 -6.73 -9.18
C ARG A 66 2.15 -5.23 -9.15
N THR A 67 1.07 -4.88 -8.47
CA THR A 67 0.66 -3.48 -8.31
C THR A 67 1.53 -2.81 -7.25
N VAL A 68 2.10 -1.66 -7.58
CA VAL A 68 3.04 -0.91 -6.75
C VAL A 68 2.54 0.52 -6.59
N LEU A 69 2.52 1.00 -5.35
CA LEU A 69 2.28 2.39 -4.99
C LEU A 69 3.62 3.04 -4.62
N ASP A 70 3.97 4.12 -5.32
CA ASP A 70 5.04 5.02 -4.89
C ASP A 70 4.42 6.05 -3.95
N TRP A 71 4.78 5.99 -2.66
CA TRP A 71 4.23 6.90 -1.67
C TRP A 71 5.32 7.38 -0.71
N LYS A 72 5.40 8.70 -0.52
CA LYS A 72 6.36 9.34 0.39
C LYS A 72 7.81 8.93 0.09
N LEU A 73 8.41 8.12 0.97
CA LEU A 73 9.83 7.76 0.96
C LEU A 73 10.05 6.28 0.65
N GLY A 74 9.03 5.61 0.10
CA GLY A 74 9.06 4.17 -0.14
C GLY A 74 8.21 3.75 -1.33
N GLN A 75 8.46 2.51 -1.74
CA GLN A 75 7.60 1.80 -2.68
C GLN A 75 6.89 0.71 -1.91
N TYR A 76 5.61 0.51 -2.21
CA TYR A 76 4.79 -0.45 -1.51
C TYR A 76 4.05 -1.34 -2.49
N TYR A 77 4.02 -2.64 -2.21
CA TYR A 77 3.11 -3.53 -2.91
C TYR A 77 1.69 -3.30 -2.41
N VAL A 78 0.75 -3.18 -3.34
CA VAL A 78 -0.67 -3.06 -3.04
C VAL A 78 -1.26 -4.45 -2.90
N HIS A 79 -1.85 -4.73 -1.74
CA HIS A 79 -2.58 -5.97 -1.47
C HIS A 79 -4.04 -5.85 -1.90
N SER A 80 -4.69 -4.73 -1.57
CA SER A 80 -6.10 -4.52 -1.89
C SER A 80 -6.48 -3.04 -1.92
N ILE A 81 -7.53 -2.74 -2.67
CA ILE A 81 -8.15 -1.41 -2.73
C ILE A 81 -9.62 -1.59 -2.33
N ASN A 82 -10.06 -0.87 -1.30
CA ASN A 82 -11.45 -0.86 -0.84
C ASN A 82 -12.06 0.51 -1.09
N TYR A 83 -12.86 0.60 -2.15
CA TYR A 83 -13.51 1.84 -2.59
C TYR A 83 -14.56 2.37 -1.61
N ASN A 84 -15.26 1.49 -0.88
CA ASN A 84 -16.30 1.90 0.07
C ASN A 84 -15.70 2.63 1.27
N ASN A 85 -14.60 2.09 1.81
CA ASN A 85 -13.93 2.65 2.98
C ASN A 85 -12.84 3.67 2.60
N ARG A 86 -12.55 3.81 1.31
CA ARG A 86 -11.44 4.60 0.78
C ARG A 86 -10.09 4.21 1.36
N THR A 87 -9.82 2.89 1.44
CA THR A 87 -8.57 2.36 2.01
C THR A 87 -7.80 1.51 1.00
N ILE A 88 -6.50 1.77 0.86
CA ILE A 88 -5.56 0.95 0.11
C ILE A 88 -4.62 0.28 1.12
N THR A 89 -4.57 -1.05 1.09
CA THR A 89 -3.70 -1.83 1.99
C THR A 89 -2.39 -2.10 1.28
N VAL A 90 -1.29 -1.75 1.92
CA VAL A 90 0.04 -1.77 1.31
C VAL A 90 1.09 -2.34 2.26
N THR A 91 2.14 -2.96 1.70
CA THR A 91 3.32 -3.43 2.44
C THR A 91 4.60 -3.01 1.74
N ASP A 92 5.69 -2.81 2.48
CA ASP A 92 6.99 -2.44 1.91
C ASP A 92 7.48 -3.50 0.91
N VAL A 93 8.04 -3.08 -0.23
CA VAL A 93 8.46 -4.01 -1.29
C VAL A 93 9.62 -4.94 -0.91
N GLY A 94 10.34 -4.65 0.17
CA GLY A 94 11.38 -5.52 0.73
C GLY A 94 10.83 -6.73 1.49
N LEU A 95 9.59 -6.64 1.97
CA LEU A 95 8.96 -7.67 2.80
C LEU A 95 8.33 -8.77 1.94
N ARG A 96 8.53 -10.02 2.37
CA ARG A 96 8.14 -11.22 1.61
C ARG A 96 7.46 -12.24 2.51
N LYS A 97 6.21 -12.54 2.19
CA LYS A 97 5.44 -13.60 2.85
C LYS A 97 6.17 -14.94 2.80
N GLY A 98 6.21 -15.65 3.93
CA GLY A 98 6.89 -16.95 4.05
C GLY A 98 8.42 -16.86 4.11
N ASN A 99 9.02 -15.66 4.05
CA ASN A 99 10.44 -15.45 4.29
C ASN A 99 10.61 -14.50 5.47
N CYS A 100 10.63 -15.06 6.69
CA CYS A 100 10.73 -14.25 7.90
C CYS A 100 12.07 -13.50 8.04
N SER A 101 13.07 -13.82 7.21
CA SER A 101 14.33 -13.09 7.12
C SER A 101 14.27 -11.84 6.23
N SER A 102 13.15 -11.60 5.54
CA SER A 102 13.01 -10.43 4.67
C SER A 102 12.84 -9.14 5.49
N LEU A 103 13.52 -8.08 5.10
CA LEU A 103 13.47 -6.79 5.77
C LEU A 103 12.90 -5.72 4.82
N PRO A 104 12.39 -4.60 5.36
CA PRO A 104 12.01 -3.45 4.54
C PRO A 104 13.18 -3.00 3.66
N LEU A 105 12.88 -2.51 2.46
CA LEU A 105 13.90 -2.11 1.50
C LEU A 105 14.73 -0.93 2.01
N ARG A 106 14.12 -0.05 2.81
CA ARG A 106 14.76 1.14 3.36
C ARG A 106 14.57 1.21 4.88
N SER A 107 15.63 1.60 5.58
CA SER A 107 15.53 2.05 6.97
C SER A 107 14.84 3.41 7.03
N LEU A 108 13.77 3.51 7.80
CA LEU A 108 13.10 4.77 8.09
C LEU A 108 13.74 5.42 9.33
N SER A 109 14.13 6.69 9.21
CA SER A 109 14.49 7.49 10.38
C SER A 109 13.25 7.87 11.20
N LEU A 110 13.44 8.33 12.45
CA LEU A 110 12.32 8.86 13.24
C LEU A 110 11.65 10.07 12.55
N ALA A 111 12.43 10.89 11.83
CA ALA A 111 11.90 12.01 11.06
C ALA A 111 11.04 11.52 9.88
N ASP A 112 11.48 10.45 9.20
CA ASP A 112 10.75 9.82 8.11
C ASP A 112 9.40 9.27 8.60
N PHE A 113 9.40 8.65 9.78
CA PHE A 113 8.19 8.15 10.41
C PHE A 113 7.19 9.28 10.68
N LYS A 114 7.65 10.38 11.28
CA LYS A 114 6.80 11.56 11.47
C LYS A 114 6.26 12.08 10.13
N TYR A 115 7.08 12.11 9.10
CA TYR A 115 6.66 12.54 7.77
C TYR A 115 5.59 11.64 7.12
N ILE A 116 5.65 10.33 7.38
CA ILE A 116 4.63 9.36 6.96
C ILE A 116 3.31 9.62 7.69
N LEU A 117 3.34 9.79 9.02
CA LEU A 117 2.14 10.02 9.82
C LEU A 117 1.38 11.30 9.45
N HIS A 118 2.09 12.34 8.99
CA HIS A 118 1.47 13.61 8.60
C HIS A 118 0.64 13.50 7.30
N GLY A 119 0.78 12.42 6.52
CA GLY A 119 0.13 12.30 5.21
C GLY A 119 0.64 13.32 4.18
N ASP A 120 0.16 13.25 2.93
CA ASP A 120 0.50 14.19 1.85
C ASP A 120 -0.70 14.95 1.28
N GLY A 121 -1.83 14.91 1.98
CA GLY A 121 -3.08 15.53 1.54
C GLY A 121 -3.87 14.71 0.53
N TYR A 122 -3.32 13.61 0.02
CA TYR A 122 -4.03 12.61 -0.80
C TYR A 122 -4.18 11.29 -0.06
N TYR A 123 -3.14 10.91 0.68
CA TYR A 123 -3.14 9.77 1.56
C TYR A 123 -2.78 10.19 2.99
N HIS A 124 -3.41 9.51 3.93
CA HIS A 124 -3.07 9.57 5.35
C HIS A 124 -3.21 8.19 5.99
N THR A 125 -2.49 7.99 7.08
CA THR A 125 -2.60 6.79 7.92
C THR A 125 -3.57 7.09 9.06
N GLU A 126 -4.53 6.18 9.31
CA GLU A 126 -5.31 6.18 10.55
C GLU A 126 -5.08 4.85 11.25
N TYR A 127 -4.97 4.89 12.58
CA TYR A 127 -4.81 3.69 13.41
C TYR A 127 -3.67 2.77 12.92
N THR A 128 -2.43 3.26 13.00
CA THR A 128 -1.23 2.48 12.67
C THR A 128 -0.30 2.40 13.86
N LEU A 129 0.38 1.26 14.00
CA LEU A 129 1.47 1.07 14.96
C LEU A 129 2.81 0.97 14.20
N VAL A 130 3.89 0.83 14.95
CA VAL A 130 5.21 0.57 14.37
C VAL A 130 5.83 -0.70 14.91
N ALA A 131 6.46 -1.49 14.04
CA ALA A 131 7.46 -2.47 14.42
C ALA A 131 8.85 -1.83 14.27
N VAL A 132 9.68 -1.93 15.29
CA VAL A 132 11.03 -1.36 15.31
C VAL A 132 12.02 -2.49 15.50
N ILE A 133 13.03 -2.57 14.62
CA ILE A 133 14.16 -3.49 14.78
C ILE A 133 15.34 -2.66 15.29
N VAL A 134 15.94 -3.11 16.39
CA VAL A 134 17.07 -2.45 17.05
C VAL A 134 18.27 -3.38 17.16
N GLY A 135 19.46 -2.83 16.94
CA GLY A 135 20.73 -3.50 17.17
C GLY A 135 21.36 -3.04 18.48
N CYS A 136 21.55 -3.96 19.41
CA CYS A 136 22.05 -3.69 20.76
C CYS A 136 23.45 -4.28 20.96
N MET A 137 24.37 -3.51 21.57
CA MET A 137 25.73 -4.01 21.88
C MET A 137 25.76 -5.08 22.98
N LYS A 138 24.75 -5.09 23.85
CA LYS A 138 24.62 -6.04 24.97
C LYS A 138 23.26 -6.71 24.89
N ALA A 139 23.17 -7.91 25.48
CA ALA A 139 21.88 -8.55 25.66
C ALA A 139 20.98 -7.68 26.54
N VAL A 140 19.73 -7.53 26.12
CA VAL A 140 18.71 -6.77 26.86
C VAL A 140 17.84 -7.78 27.61
N ASN A 141 17.64 -7.55 28.91
CA ASN A 141 16.77 -8.39 29.74
C ASN A 141 15.45 -7.65 30.01
N SER A 142 14.59 -7.57 29.00
CA SER A 142 13.30 -6.89 29.09
C SER A 142 12.27 -7.57 28.19
N PRO A 143 11.02 -7.76 28.64
CA PRO A 143 9.96 -8.38 27.84
C PRO A 143 9.53 -7.53 26.64
N LEU A 144 9.93 -6.26 26.58
CA LEU A 144 9.66 -5.37 25.44
C LEU A 144 10.53 -5.68 24.22
N TYR A 145 11.59 -6.47 24.39
CA TYR A 145 12.58 -6.80 23.38
C TYR A 145 12.39 -8.24 22.94
N ILE A 146 11.80 -8.44 21.76
CA ILE A 146 11.58 -9.76 21.19
C ILE A 146 12.81 -10.15 20.38
N ASP A 147 13.42 -11.26 20.76
CA ASP A 147 14.60 -11.77 20.07
C ASP A 147 14.28 -12.16 18.63
N THR A 148 15.15 -11.77 17.70
CA THR A 148 14.95 -11.95 16.25
C THR A 148 15.80 -13.08 15.66
N SER A 149 16.61 -13.76 16.48
CA SER A 149 17.56 -14.79 16.03
C SER A 149 16.91 -15.92 15.23
N SER A 150 15.66 -16.27 15.58
CA SER A 150 14.88 -17.30 14.88
C SER A 150 14.67 -17.05 13.39
N CYS A 151 14.83 -15.80 12.92
CA CYS A 151 14.67 -15.42 11.52
C CYS A 151 15.84 -14.62 10.94
N LEU A 152 16.56 -13.85 11.76
CA LEU A 152 17.59 -12.92 11.27
C LEU A 152 19.02 -13.40 11.51
N ASP A 153 19.22 -14.56 12.15
CA ASP A 153 20.55 -15.12 12.35
C ASP A 153 21.25 -15.42 11.01
N GLY A 154 22.51 -15.00 10.89
CA GLY A 154 23.37 -15.32 9.74
C GLY A 154 23.15 -14.49 8.48
N LEU A 155 22.25 -13.48 8.50
CA LEU A 155 22.09 -12.54 7.37
C LEU A 155 23.36 -11.68 7.15
N PRO A 156 23.73 -11.26 5.93
CA PRO A 156 24.91 -10.41 5.71
C PRO A 156 24.88 -9.06 6.44
N PHE A 157 23.69 -8.56 6.81
CA PHE A 157 23.52 -7.39 7.68
C PHE A 157 23.78 -7.70 9.16
N SER A 158 23.69 -8.97 9.54
CA SER A 158 24.35 -9.48 10.74
C SER A 158 25.88 -9.51 10.59
N ASN A 159 26.49 -8.84 9.60
CA ASN A 159 27.87 -8.34 9.70
C ASN A 159 28.04 -7.27 10.80
N PHE A 160 27.00 -6.92 11.56
CA PHE A 160 27.21 -6.48 12.94
C PHE A 160 27.78 -7.57 13.86
N SER A 161 27.90 -8.82 13.41
CA SER A 161 28.57 -9.94 14.09
C SER A 161 30.08 -9.71 14.18
N SER A 162 30.69 -8.95 13.25
CA SER A 162 32.05 -8.46 13.48
C SER A 162 32.12 -7.45 14.64
N THR A 163 30.97 -6.93 15.12
CA THR A 163 30.84 -6.06 16.31
C THR A 163 30.09 -6.71 17.50
N GLY A 164 29.58 -7.94 17.37
CA GLY A 164 28.86 -8.66 18.44
C GLY A 164 27.49 -8.11 18.85
N ARG A 165 26.78 -7.36 17.97
CA ARG A 165 25.45 -6.80 18.31
C ARG A 165 24.33 -7.83 18.17
N ARG A 166 23.36 -7.77 19.08
CA ARG A 166 22.13 -8.59 19.08
C ARG A 166 20.96 -7.80 18.53
N LEU A 167 20.14 -8.43 17.69
CA LEU A 167 18.97 -7.81 17.07
C LEU A 167 17.70 -8.15 17.84
N TYR A 168 16.92 -7.13 18.16
CA TYR A 168 15.62 -7.25 18.82
C TYR A 168 14.55 -6.52 18.01
N ALA A 169 13.32 -6.99 18.12
CA ALA A 169 12.14 -6.31 17.61
C ALA A 169 11.29 -5.80 18.77
N MET A 170 10.69 -4.64 18.59
CA MET A 170 9.79 -3.99 19.53
C MET A 170 8.54 -3.55 18.77
N VAL A 171 7.38 -3.63 19.41
CA VAL A 171 6.12 -3.16 18.84
C VAL A 171 5.65 -1.92 19.58
N ASN A 172 5.39 -0.87 18.82
CA ASN A 172 4.99 0.46 19.27
C ASN A 172 5.80 0.99 20.48
N PRO A 173 7.15 0.91 20.47
CA PRO A 173 7.94 1.41 21.57
C PRO A 173 7.85 2.94 21.67
N ILE A 174 7.93 3.46 22.89
CA ILE A 174 8.22 4.88 23.12
C ILE A 174 9.73 5.09 23.10
N VAL A 175 10.19 6.29 22.73
CA VAL A 175 11.63 6.60 22.60
C VAL A 175 12.42 6.26 23.86
N SER A 176 11.84 6.51 25.05
CA SER A 176 12.47 6.22 26.33
C SER A 176 12.55 4.73 26.69
N SER A 177 11.82 3.86 25.99
CA SER A 177 11.92 2.41 26.19
C SER A 177 13.06 1.77 25.40
N VAL A 178 13.65 2.50 24.45
CA VAL A 178 14.81 2.03 23.68
C VAL A 178 16.07 2.24 24.53
N GLU A 179 16.76 1.15 24.84
CA GLU A 179 17.96 1.15 25.65
C GLU A 179 19.05 1.97 24.97
N THR A 180 19.80 2.74 25.76
CA THR A 180 20.85 3.63 25.24
C THR A 180 21.98 2.89 24.51
N ALA A 181 22.15 1.60 24.81
CA ALA A 181 23.10 0.71 24.13
C ALA A 181 22.59 0.12 22.80
N CYS A 182 21.38 0.51 22.37
CA CYS A 182 20.73 0.04 21.15
C CYS A 182 20.64 1.15 20.10
N THR A 183 20.71 0.77 18.84
CA THR A 183 20.52 1.64 17.66
C THR A 183 19.28 1.17 16.89
N VAL A 184 18.45 2.11 16.44
CA VAL A 184 17.31 1.79 15.57
C VAL A 184 17.83 1.47 14.17
N GLU A 185 17.56 0.24 13.72
CA GLU A 185 17.98 -0.24 12.39
C GLU A 185 16.83 -0.10 11.40
N PHE A 186 15.60 -0.44 11.80
CA PHE A 186 14.41 -0.31 10.96
C PHE A 186 13.21 0.17 11.77
N VAL A 187 12.36 0.96 11.12
CA VAL A 187 11.01 1.28 11.59
C VAL A 187 10.06 0.91 10.46
N VAL A 188 9.02 0.16 10.78
CA VAL A 188 8.04 -0.37 9.82
C VAL A 188 6.66 -0.03 10.32
N VAL A 189 5.83 0.53 9.44
CA VAL A 189 4.43 0.80 9.77
C VAL A 189 3.66 -0.51 9.65
N ILE A 190 2.85 -0.80 10.66
CA ILE A 190 1.95 -1.95 10.72
C ILE A 190 0.55 -1.48 11.09
N ASP A 191 -0.46 -2.28 10.79
CA ASP A 191 -1.84 -1.99 11.17
C ASP A 191 -2.07 -2.12 12.70
N TRP A 192 -3.01 -1.36 13.28
CA TRP A 192 -3.19 -1.28 14.74
C TRP A 192 -3.84 -2.49 15.41
N TRP A 193 -4.61 -3.27 14.65
CA TRP A 193 -5.31 -4.46 15.14
C TRP A 193 -4.39 -5.68 15.27
N ALA A 194 -3.09 -5.49 14.99
CA ALA A 194 -2.03 -6.33 15.51
C ALA A 194 -2.18 -6.44 17.03
N ASP A 195 -2.76 -7.53 17.53
CA ASP A 195 -2.95 -7.75 18.96
C ASP A 195 -1.59 -7.88 19.65
N GLY A 196 -1.05 -6.74 20.09
CA GLY A 196 0.29 -6.61 20.65
C GLY A 196 0.49 -7.43 21.93
N ASN A 197 -0.60 -7.87 22.57
CA ASN A 197 -0.54 -8.63 23.81
C ASN A 197 -0.15 -10.10 23.62
N ASP A 198 -0.20 -10.65 22.39
CA ASP A 198 0.19 -12.05 22.11
C ASP A 198 1.36 -12.19 21.12
N LEU A 199 2.04 -11.07 20.81
CA LEU A 199 3.26 -11.10 20.02
C LEU A 199 4.43 -11.60 20.88
N ARG A 200 4.79 -12.86 20.71
CA ARG A 200 5.83 -13.55 21.49
C ARG A 200 7.07 -13.87 20.69
N SER A 201 7.01 -13.71 19.37
CA SER A 201 8.08 -14.07 18.45
C SER A 201 8.21 -13.05 17.33
N TYR A 202 9.43 -12.91 16.82
CA TYR A 202 9.68 -12.05 15.67
C TYR A 202 8.93 -12.52 14.41
N ALA A 203 8.71 -13.81 14.23
CA ALA A 203 7.93 -14.33 13.11
C ALA A 203 6.50 -13.76 13.08
N GLN A 204 5.84 -13.63 14.24
CA GLN A 204 4.52 -12.99 14.33
C GLN A 204 4.58 -11.50 13.99
N ILE A 205 5.60 -10.79 14.48
CA ILE A 205 5.82 -9.37 14.12
C ILE A 205 6.05 -9.25 12.62
N HIS A 206 6.81 -10.16 12.03
CA HIS A 206 7.12 -10.18 10.61
C HIS A 206 5.89 -10.39 9.75
N GLU A 207 5.01 -11.32 10.11
CA GLU A 207 3.74 -11.49 9.41
C GLU A 207 2.89 -10.21 9.43
N LEU A 208 2.87 -9.48 10.56
CA LEU A 208 2.20 -8.17 10.62
C LEU A 208 2.85 -7.12 9.70
N MET A 209 4.18 -7.12 9.60
CA MET A 209 4.89 -6.25 8.64
C MET A 209 4.52 -6.61 7.19
N VAL A 210 4.40 -7.89 6.88
CA VAL A 210 4.02 -8.40 5.56
C VAL A 210 2.55 -8.12 5.22
N ASP A 211 1.64 -8.28 6.18
CA ASP A 211 0.23 -7.89 6.06
C ASP A 211 0.11 -6.39 5.78
N GLY A 212 1.03 -5.61 6.35
CA GLY A 212 1.23 -4.21 6.05
C GLY A 212 0.28 -3.30 6.81
N PHE A 213 -0.11 -2.19 6.19
CA PHE A 213 -0.93 -1.17 6.82
C PHE A 213 -1.88 -0.52 5.80
N LYS A 214 -2.91 0.16 6.33
CA LYS A 214 -3.89 0.87 5.53
C LYS A 214 -3.51 2.33 5.33
N LEU A 215 -3.61 2.78 4.10
CA LEU A 215 -3.66 4.19 3.74
C LEU A 215 -5.10 4.54 3.38
N TYR A 216 -5.57 5.64 3.95
CA TYR A 216 -6.85 6.22 3.61
C TYR A 216 -6.61 7.28 2.54
N TRP A 217 -7.40 7.26 1.47
CA TRP A 217 -7.30 8.29 0.45
C TRP A 217 -8.44 9.30 0.51
N VAL A 218 -8.10 10.52 0.15
CA VAL A 218 -9.05 11.62 -0.03
C VAL A 218 -8.95 12.15 -1.45
N LEU A 219 -10.10 12.30 -2.10
CA LEU A 219 -10.14 12.99 -3.38
C LEU A 219 -9.86 14.47 -3.09
N GLY A 220 -8.89 15.05 -3.79
CA GLY A 220 -8.54 16.44 -3.59
C GLY A 220 -9.77 17.33 -3.71
N VAL A 221 -9.99 18.22 -2.74
CA VAL A 221 -10.88 19.36 -2.95
C VAL A 221 -10.27 20.12 -4.14
N PRO A 222 -11.03 20.42 -5.21
CA PRO A 222 -10.49 21.18 -6.33
C PRO A 222 -9.85 22.45 -5.76
N ARG A 223 -8.55 22.63 -5.99
CA ARG A 223 -7.87 23.89 -5.64
C ARG A 223 -8.61 24.96 -6.42
N THR A 224 -9.48 25.70 -5.76
CA THR A 224 -10.00 26.93 -6.31
C THR A 224 -8.79 27.79 -6.62
N LEU A 225 -8.63 28.10 -7.91
CA LEU A 225 -7.62 29.03 -8.42
C LEU A 225 -7.67 30.29 -7.53
N LYS A 226 -6.62 30.50 -6.76
CA LYS A 226 -6.28 31.81 -6.19
C LYS A 226 -5.23 32.45 -7.06
#